data_AF-A0A1K1NXR4-F1
#
_entry.id   AF-A0A1K1NXR4-F1
#
_cell.length_a   1.000
_cell.length_b   1.000
_cell.length_c   1.000
_cell.angle_alpha   90.00
_cell.angle_beta   90.00
_cell.angle_gamma   90.00
#
_symmetry.space_group_name_H-M   'P 1'
#
loop_
_entity.id
_entity.type
_entity.pdbx_description
1 polymer ?
#
loop_
_entity_poly.entity_id
_entity_poly.type
_entity_poly.pdbx_seq_one_letter_code
_entity_poly.pdbx_strand_id
1 'polypeptide(L)'
;MKLFYTNYGTNETIESSNAIEVTVESAIRTFLELLDGSENFLGLVDENNNCIQFVNEENIWLLDIPKPPNFINLQAYVNDKECLAILEDCITKNEISVNVKLYKVHIMDETLNDVLSREQNKSIK
;
A
#
# COMPACT_ATOMS: atom_id res chain seq x y z
N MET A 1 -3.82 -1.59 -15.39
CA MET A 1 -3.23 -1.36 -14.06
C MET A 1 -1.72 -1.42 -14.22
N LYS A 2 -0.99 -0.50 -13.59
CA LYS A 2 0.48 -0.50 -13.61
C LYS A 2 1.06 -0.79 -12.24
N LEU A 3 2.18 -1.50 -12.18
CA LEU A 3 2.89 -1.87 -10.96
C LEU A 3 4.27 -1.23 -10.91
N PHE A 4 4.67 -0.83 -9.71
CA PHE A 4 6.01 -0.40 -9.36
C PHE A 4 6.39 -1.01 -8.01
N TYR A 5 7.68 -1.20 -7.73
CA TYR A 5 8.13 -1.82 -6.48
C TYR A 5 9.60 -1.52 -6.21
N THR A 6 10.01 -1.69 -4.95
CA THR A 6 11.41 -1.77 -4.55
C THR A 6 11.61 -2.98 -3.65
N ASN A 7 12.56 -3.82 -4.02
CA ASN A 7 13.08 -4.91 -3.21
C ASN A 7 14.48 -4.55 -2.71
N TYR A 8 14.60 -4.14 -1.45
CA TYR A 8 15.89 -3.78 -0.84
C TYR A 8 16.80 -4.99 -0.62
N GLY A 9 16.24 -6.20 -0.52
CA GLY A 9 17.01 -7.44 -0.38
C GLY A 9 17.78 -7.83 -1.64
N THR A 10 17.20 -7.57 -2.83
CA THR A 10 17.82 -7.85 -4.14
C THR A 10 18.35 -6.61 -4.85
N ASN A 11 18.07 -5.42 -4.31
CA ASN A 11 18.34 -4.13 -4.97
C ASN A 11 17.65 -4.01 -6.35
N GLU A 12 16.51 -4.67 -6.52
CA GLU A 12 15.66 -4.56 -7.70
C GLU A 12 14.61 -3.49 -7.50
N THR A 13 14.32 -2.70 -8.53
CA THR A 13 13.34 -1.61 -8.47
C THR A 13 12.70 -1.37 -9.81
N ILE A 14 11.40 -1.13 -9.78
CA ILE A 14 10.65 -0.47 -10.85
C ILE A 14 10.13 0.82 -10.24
N GLU A 15 10.62 1.97 -10.69
CA GLU A 15 10.17 3.28 -10.20
C GLU A 15 8.72 3.56 -10.63
N SER A 16 7.98 4.32 -9.82
CA SER A 16 6.60 4.72 -10.12
C SER A 16 6.47 5.52 -11.43
N SER A 17 7.50 6.28 -11.80
CA SER A 17 7.61 7.00 -13.08
C SER A 17 7.65 6.07 -14.31
N ASN A 18 8.11 4.83 -14.09
CA ASN A 18 8.29 3.79 -15.10
C ASN A 18 7.43 2.55 -14.80
N ALA A 19 6.33 2.72 -14.07
CA ALA A 19 5.44 1.63 -13.69
C ALA A 19 4.96 0.84 -14.93
N ILE A 20 4.99 -0.49 -14.82
CA ILE A 20 4.75 -1.40 -15.95
C ILE A 20 3.34 -1.99 -15.89
N GLU A 21 2.74 -2.29 -17.04
CA GLU A 21 1.48 -3.04 -17.07
C GLU A 21 1.65 -4.40 -16.40
N VAL A 22 0.64 -4.81 -15.63
CA VAL A 22 0.71 -5.99 -14.78
C VAL A 22 -0.54 -6.84 -14.88
N THR A 23 -0.35 -8.16 -14.74
CA THR A 23 -1.43 -9.14 -14.54
C THR A 23 -1.56 -9.49 -13.05
N VAL A 24 -2.71 -10.06 -12.65
CA VAL A 24 -2.91 -10.53 -11.26
C VAL A 24 -1.81 -11.52 -10.86
N GLU A 25 -1.52 -12.52 -11.70
CA GLU A 25 -0.51 -13.55 -11.42
C GLU A 25 0.88 -12.94 -11.21
N SER A 26 1.31 -12.03 -12.10
CA SER A 26 2.62 -11.39 -11.97
C SER A 26 2.70 -10.49 -10.73
N ALA A 27 1.64 -9.76 -10.39
CA ALA A 27 1.63 -8.91 -9.21
C ALA A 27 1.70 -9.72 -7.92
N ILE A 28 0.96 -10.84 -7.84
CA ILE A 28 1.03 -11.76 -6.70
C ILE A 28 2.43 -12.33 -6.56
N ARG A 29 3.06 -12.77 -7.66
CA ARG A 29 4.44 -13.28 -7.62
C ARG A 29 5.41 -12.22 -7.08
N THR A 30 5.34 -10.99 -7.61
CA THR A 30 6.17 -9.88 -7.12
C THR A 30 5.90 -9.59 -5.64
N PHE A 31 4.65 -9.60 -5.19
CA PHE A 31 4.32 -9.42 -3.77
C PHE A 31 4.98 -10.50 -2.89
N LEU A 32 4.92 -11.77 -3.30
CA LEU A 32 5.53 -12.88 -2.54
C LEU A 32 7.06 -12.75 -2.45
N GLU A 33 7.72 -12.21 -3.47
CA GLU A 33 9.17 -11.94 -3.47
C GLU A 33 9.58 -10.82 -2.50
N LEU A 34 8.61 -10.01 -2.03
CA LEU A 34 8.85 -8.86 -1.15
C LEU A 34 8.61 -9.17 0.34
N LEU A 35 8.02 -10.32 0.67
CA LEU A 35 7.60 -10.69 2.04
C LEU A 35 8.75 -10.67 3.06
N ASP A 36 9.95 -11.10 2.66
CA ASP A 36 11.08 -11.31 3.57
C ASP A 36 11.95 -10.06 3.79
N GLY A 37 11.66 -8.94 3.11
CA GLY A 37 12.44 -7.71 3.24
C GLY A 37 11.69 -6.62 3.98
N SER A 38 12.25 -6.17 5.10
CA SER A 38 11.79 -4.96 5.78
C SER A 38 11.89 -3.75 4.84
N GLU A 39 10.90 -2.86 4.91
CA GLU A 39 10.76 -1.66 4.07
C GLU A 39 10.57 -1.94 2.56
N ASN A 40 10.59 -3.19 2.11
CA ASN A 40 10.18 -3.52 0.76
C ASN A 40 8.77 -2.96 0.50
N PHE A 41 8.56 -2.45 -0.71
CA PHE A 41 7.25 -1.93 -1.05
C PHE A 41 6.85 -2.28 -2.47
N LEU A 42 5.53 -2.33 -2.66
CA LEU A 42 4.87 -2.54 -3.94
C LEU A 42 3.76 -1.52 -4.05
N GLY A 43 3.62 -0.89 -5.21
CA GLY A 43 2.50 -0.01 -5.48
C GLY A 43 1.85 -0.26 -6.84
N LEU A 44 0.61 0.21 -6.93
CA LEU A 44 -0.21 0.16 -8.13
C LEU A 44 -0.64 1.57 -8.53
N VAL A 45 -0.72 1.80 -9.84
CA VAL A 45 -1.24 3.03 -10.43
C VAL A 45 -2.33 2.68 -11.45
N ASP A 46 -3.52 3.25 -11.26
CA ASP A 46 -4.63 3.09 -12.20
C ASP A 46 -4.55 4.08 -13.38
N GLU A 47 -5.50 3.97 -14.32
CA GLU A 47 -5.55 4.83 -15.51
C GLU A 47 -5.86 6.31 -15.20
N ASN A 48 -6.42 6.59 -14.02
CA ASN A 48 -6.72 7.93 -13.54
C ASN A 48 -5.56 8.54 -12.74
N ASN A 49 -4.40 7.87 -12.69
CA ASN A 49 -3.23 8.21 -11.87
C ASN A 49 -3.51 8.19 -10.36
N ASN A 50 -4.53 7.45 -9.90
CA ASN A 50 -4.63 7.13 -8.48
C ASN A 50 -3.57 6.10 -8.12
N CYS A 51 -3.01 6.24 -6.92
CA CYS A 51 -1.91 5.41 -6.44
C CYS A 51 -2.27 4.76 -5.11
N ILE A 52 -1.85 3.51 -4.95
CA ILE A 52 -1.81 2.79 -3.68
C ILE A 52 -0.44 2.14 -3.54
N GLN A 53 0.11 2.11 -2.34
CA GLN A 53 1.33 1.40 -2.03
C GLN A 53 1.18 0.58 -0.74
N PHE A 54 1.92 -0.51 -0.66
CA PHE A 54 2.03 -1.40 0.49
C PHE A 54 3.50 -1.42 0.88
N VAL A 55 3.81 -0.96 2.09
CA VAL A 55 5.17 -0.98 2.66
C VAL A 55 5.24 -2.07 3.73
N ASN A 56 6.24 -2.94 3.66
CA ASN A 56 6.43 -4.02 4.62
C ASN A 56 7.03 -3.48 5.93
N GLU A 57 6.23 -3.45 6.98
CA GLU A 57 6.62 -3.04 8.35
C GLU A 57 6.74 -4.28 9.26
N GLU A 58 7.54 -5.27 8.85
CA GLU A 58 7.86 -6.46 9.65
C GLU A 58 6.63 -7.21 10.20
N ASN A 59 6.11 -8.16 9.44
CA ASN A 59 4.91 -8.99 9.73
C ASN A 59 3.56 -8.27 9.52
N ILE A 60 3.57 -7.02 9.08
CA ILE A 60 2.37 -6.28 8.67
C ILE A 60 2.70 -5.34 7.52
N TRP A 61 1.69 -5.00 6.73
CA TRP A 61 1.84 -4.05 5.64
C TRP A 61 1.13 -2.74 5.97
N LEU A 62 1.84 -1.63 5.81
CA LEU A 62 1.24 -0.31 5.76
C LEU A 62 0.68 -0.10 4.34
N LEU A 63 -0.63 -0.15 4.21
CA LEU A 63 -1.35 0.33 3.04
C LEU A 63 -1.40 1.85 3.11
N ASP A 64 -0.91 2.52 2.08
CA ASP A 64 -0.87 3.98 1.97
C ASP A 64 -1.42 4.42 0.60
N ILE A 65 -2.38 5.35 0.62
CA ILE A 65 -2.97 5.99 -0.56
C ILE A 65 -2.62 7.47 -0.50
N PRO A 66 -1.59 7.90 -1.26
CA PRO A 66 -1.17 9.29 -1.34
C PRO A 66 -2.27 10.21 -1.89
N LYS A 67 -2.39 11.41 -1.33
CA LYS A 67 -3.31 12.46 -1.82
C LYS A 67 -2.61 13.78 -2.11
N PRO A 68 -1.72 13.82 -3.12
CA PRO A 68 -1.04 15.05 -3.49
C PRO A 68 -2.05 16.14 -3.90
N PRO A 69 -1.74 17.42 -3.66
CA PRO A 69 -0.51 17.94 -3.04
C PRO A 69 -0.51 17.91 -1.50
N ASN A 70 -1.55 17.35 -0.86
CA ASN A 70 -1.69 17.40 0.58
C ASN A 70 -0.92 16.24 1.24
N PHE A 71 -0.26 16.51 2.36
CA PHE A 71 0.38 15.48 3.19
C PHE A 71 -0.62 14.72 4.08
N ILE A 72 -1.83 14.47 3.56
CA ILE A 72 -2.89 13.75 4.27
C ILE A 72 -3.21 12.48 3.49
N ASN A 73 -2.52 11.41 3.82
CA ASN A 73 -2.73 10.13 3.16
C ASN A 73 -3.90 9.38 3.82
N LEU A 74 -4.47 8.44 3.07
CA LEU A 74 -5.34 7.43 3.65
C LEU A 74 -4.53 6.17 3.90
N GLN A 75 -4.49 5.72 5.16
CA GLN A 75 -3.66 4.61 5.57
C GLN A 75 -4.46 3.53 6.31
N ALA A 76 -3.98 2.30 6.23
CA ALA A 76 -4.44 1.17 7.03
C ALA A 76 -3.30 0.17 7.25
N TYR A 77 -3.36 -0.56 8.34
CA TYR A 77 -2.56 -1.77 8.51
C TYR A 77 -3.33 -2.97 8.00
N VAL A 78 -2.68 -3.77 7.17
CA VAL A 78 -3.26 -4.96 6.53
C VAL A 78 -2.27 -6.13 6.59
N ASN A 79 -2.79 -7.35 6.67
CA ASN A 79 -1.98 -8.57 6.60
C ASN A 79 -1.79 -9.06 5.16
N ASP A 80 -0.96 -10.08 4.96
CA ASP A 80 -0.65 -10.63 3.63
C ASP A 80 -1.89 -11.04 2.83
N LYS A 81 -2.87 -11.67 3.50
CA LYS A 81 -4.11 -12.10 2.85
C LYS A 81 -4.95 -10.92 2.38
N GLU A 82 -5.00 -9.86 3.18
CA GLU A 82 -5.69 -8.61 2.82
C GLU A 82 -4.96 -7.89 1.67
N CYS A 83 -3.63 -7.82 1.70
CA CYS A 83 -2.82 -7.30 0.59
C CYS A 83 -3.14 -8.03 -0.73
N LEU A 84 -3.06 -9.37 -0.73
CA LEU A 84 -3.34 -10.18 -1.91
C LEU A 84 -4.76 -9.94 -2.46
N ALA A 85 -5.76 -9.89 -1.58
CA ALA A 85 -7.14 -9.62 -1.98
C ALA A 85 -7.29 -8.22 -2.61
N ILE A 86 -6.64 -7.21 -2.03
CA ILE A 86 -6.68 -5.84 -2.57
C ILE A 86 -5.96 -5.77 -3.92
N LEU A 87 -4.79 -6.41 -4.07
CA LEU A 87 -4.05 -6.46 -5.33
C LEU A 87 -4.89 -7.11 -6.44
N GLU A 88 -5.48 -8.27 -6.16
CA GLU A 88 -6.35 -8.99 -7.10
C GLU A 88 -7.55 -8.13 -7.52
N ASP A 89 -8.23 -7.52 -6.55
CA ASP A 89 -9.37 -6.64 -6.81
C ASP A 89 -8.99 -5.43 -7.66
N CYS A 90 -7.90 -4.74 -7.30
CA CYS A 90 -7.46 -3.53 -8.02
C CYS A 90 -7.11 -3.85 -9.47
N ILE A 91 -6.37 -4.94 -9.70
CA ILE A 91 -5.93 -5.31 -11.05
C ILE A 91 -7.10 -5.83 -11.89
N THR A 92 -7.98 -6.66 -11.32
CA THR A 92 -9.14 -7.22 -12.04
C THR A 92 -10.13 -6.14 -12.45
N LYS A 93 -10.38 -5.17 -11.57
CA LYS A 93 -11.28 -4.04 -11.84
C LYS A 93 -10.61 -2.90 -12.60
N ASN A 94 -9.27 -2.93 -12.69
CA ASN A 94 -8.45 -1.86 -13.24
C ASN A 94 -8.68 -0.49 -12.56
N GLU A 95 -8.89 -0.51 -11.25
CA GLU A 95 -9.24 0.66 -10.43
C GLU A 95 -8.66 0.50 -9.02
N ILE A 96 -8.17 1.57 -8.40
CA ILE A 96 -7.78 1.53 -6.99
C ILE A 96 -9.02 1.43 -6.10
N SER A 97 -9.30 0.22 -5.62
CA SER A 97 -10.45 -0.09 -4.76
C SER A 97 -9.98 -0.85 -3.52
N VAL A 98 -10.28 -0.31 -2.34
CA VAL A 98 -9.90 -0.92 -1.06
C VAL A 98 -11.14 -1.20 -0.21
N ASN A 99 -11.23 -2.41 0.32
CA ASN A 99 -12.32 -2.84 1.20
C ASN A 99 -11.85 -2.98 2.66
N VAL A 100 -11.10 -1.98 3.13
CA VAL A 100 -10.62 -1.89 4.50
C VAL A 100 -10.92 -0.50 5.06
N LYS A 101 -11.05 -0.40 6.38
CA LYS A 101 -11.24 0.90 7.02
C LYS A 101 -9.94 1.70 6.93
N LEU A 102 -9.99 2.82 6.23
CA LEU A 102 -8.88 3.76 6.10
C LEU A 102 -8.95 4.86 7.16
N TYR A 103 -7.78 5.34 7.57
CA TYR A 103 -7.61 6.47 8.47
C TYR A 103 -6.90 7.60 7.73
N LYS A 104 -7.32 8.84 8.00
CA LYS A 104 -6.57 10.02 7.53
C LYS A 104 -5.35 10.20 8.42
N VAL A 105 -4.18 10.30 7.81
CA VAL A 105 -2.91 10.47 8.52
C VAL A 105 -2.20 11.69 7.95
N HIS A 106 -1.89 12.66 8.81
CA HIS A 106 -1.05 13.80 8.45
C HIS A 106 0.41 13.35 8.48
N ILE A 107 0.92 12.81 7.37
CA ILE A 107 2.18 12.06 7.34
C ILE A 107 3.44 12.89 7.69
N MET A 108 3.32 14.22 7.74
CA MET A 108 4.39 15.11 8.21
C MET A 108 4.39 15.31 9.73
N ASP A 109 3.27 15.04 10.39
CA ASP A 109 3.02 15.35 11.79
C ASP A 109 2.91 14.08 12.65
N GLU A 110 2.48 12.95 12.06
CA GLU A 110 2.13 11.74 12.79
C GLU A 110 2.15 10.46 11.95
N THR A 111 2.17 9.32 12.64
CA THR A 111 2.05 7.97 12.06
C THR A 111 0.63 7.42 12.17
N LEU A 112 0.34 6.32 11.45
CA LEU A 112 -0.92 5.60 11.63
C LEU A 112 -1.10 5.10 13.07
N ASN A 113 -0.03 4.66 13.73
CA ASN A 113 -0.07 4.22 15.14
C ASN A 113 -0.53 5.34 16.09
N ASP A 114 -0.11 6.58 15.85
CA ASP A 114 -0.55 7.74 16.64
C ASP A 114 -2.04 8.00 16.47
N VAL A 115 -2.55 7.89 15.24
CA VAL A 115 -3.99 8.02 14.91
C VAL A 115 -4.80 6.93 15.60
N LEU A 116 -4.39 5.67 15.47
CA LEU A 116 -5.09 4.52 16.05
C LEU A 116 -5.16 4.59 17.57
N SER A 117 -4.05 5.00 18.21
CA SER A 117 -3.98 5.17 19.67
C SER A 117 -5.00 6.20 20.18
N ARG A 118 -5.24 7.29 19.43
CA ARG A 118 -6.26 8.29 19.80
C ARG A 118 -7.69 7.78 19.62
N GLU A 119 -7.96 7.01 18.57
CA GLU A 119 -9.30 6.46 18.31
C GLU A 119 -9.70 5.41 19.35
N GLN A 120 -8.76 4.58 19.82
CA GLN A 120 -8.99 3.66 20.93
C GLN A 120 -9.36 4.42 22.21
N ASN A 121 -8.64 5.50 22.52
CA ASN A 121 -8.90 6.32 23.71
C ASN A 121 -10.25 7.07 23.68
N LYS A 122 -10.80 7.36 22.50
CA LYS A 122 -12.14 7.94 22.35
C LYS A 122 -13.27 6.95 22.61
N SER A 123 -13.01 5.65 22.43
CA SER A 123 -14.02 4.59 22.59
C SER A 123 -14.24 4.15 24.05
N ILE A 124 -13.47 4.71 24.99
CA ILE A 124 -13.47 4.37 26.43
C ILE A 124 -14.11 5.50 27.28
N LYS A 125 -14.73 6.51 26.65
CA LYS A 125 -15.48 7.58 27.32
C LYS A 125 -16.95 7.54 26.92
#